data_AF-A0A355S9C3-F1
#
_entry.id   AF-A0A355S9C3-F1
#
_cell.length_a   1.000
_cell.length_b   1.000
_cell.length_c   1.000
_cell.angle_alpha   90.00
_cell.angle_beta   90.00
_cell.angle_gamma   90.00
#
_symmetry.space_group_name_H-M   'P 1'
#
loop_
_entity.id
_entity.type
_entity.pdbx_description
1 polymer ?
#
loop_
_entity_poly.entity_id
_entity_poly.type
_entity_poly.pdbx_seq_one_letter_code
_entity_poly.pdbx_strand_id
1 'polypeptide(L)' 'MDFWHLITALSLGLALSAACGFRVFVPLLAMSVASRAGLMELGESWVWISETWVLIAFA' A
#
# COMPACT_ATOMS: atom_id res chain seq x y z
N MET A 1 -26.41 5.45 23.27
CA MET A 1 -25.54 5.40 22.08
C MET A 1 -26.19 4.43 21.12
N ASP A 2 -26.77 4.92 20.03
CA ASP A 2 -27.55 4.10 19.11
C ASP A 2 -26.63 3.18 18.30
N PHE A 3 -27.08 1.94 18.05
CA PHE A 3 -26.32 0.92 17.32
C PHE A 3 -25.86 1.39 15.92
N TRP A 4 -26.69 2.18 15.24
CA TRP A 4 -26.38 2.80 13.95
C TRP A 4 -25.17 3.75 14.01
N HIS A 5 -25.04 4.51 15.09
CA HIS A 5 -23.88 5.38 15.30
C HIS A 5 -22.61 4.57 15.57
N LEU A 6 -22.74 3.43 16.25
CA LEU A 6 -21.61 2.53 16.49
C LEU A 6 -21.04 1.97 15.18
N ILE A 7 -21.90 1.50 14.28
CA ILE A 7 -21.46 0.97 12.98
C ILE A 7 -20.78 2.05 12.15
N THR A 8 -21.37 3.23 12.04
CA THR A 8 -20.81 4.33 11.23
C THR A 8 -19.47 4.83 11.80
N ALA A 9 -19.33 4.95 13.11
CA ALA A 9 -18.07 5.30 13.76
C ALA A 9 -16.97 4.25 13.52
N LEU A 10 -17.33 2.97 13.61
CA LEU A 10 -16.39 1.85 13.41
C LEU A 10 -15.96 1.76 11.95
N SER A 11 -16.88 1.90 11.00
CA SER A 11 -16.57 1.96 9.56
C SER A 11 -15.71 3.16 9.20
N LEU A 12 -15.96 4.34 9.78
CA LEU A 12 -15.11 5.52 9.57
C LEU A 12 -13.69 5.30 10.13
N GLY A 13 -13.57 4.72 11.32
CA GLY A 13 -12.26 4.39 11.90
C GLY A 13 -11.48 3.40 11.03
N LEU A 14 -12.13 2.35 10.54
CA LEU A 14 -11.54 1.38 9.62
C LEU A 14 -11.13 2.02 8.29
N ALA A 15 -12.00 2.86 7.71
CA ALA A 15 -11.72 3.56 6.46
C ALA A 15 -10.54 4.53 6.59
N LEU A 16 -10.44 5.29 7.70
CA LEU A 16 -9.28 6.15 7.95
C LEU A 16 -7.99 5.35 8.12
N SER A 17 -8.04 4.25 8.87
CA SER A 17 -6.88 3.37 9.06
C SER A 17 -6.39 2.79 7.71
N ALA A 18 -7.31 2.31 6.89
CA ALA A 18 -7.02 1.81 5.54
C ALA A 18 -6.49 2.93 4.62
N ALA A 19 -7.07 4.13 4.65
CA ALA A 19 -6.64 5.25 3.82
C ALA A 19 -5.22 5.72 4.14
N CYS A 20 -4.83 5.71 5.42
CA CYS A 20 -3.46 6.02 5.84
C CYS A 20 -2.45 4.99 5.32
N GLY A 21 -2.76 3.68 5.41
CA GLY A 21 -1.91 2.62 4.86
C GLY A 21 -1.81 2.69 3.34
N PHE A 22 -2.93 2.88 2.65
CA PHE A 22 -2.99 2.94 1.18
C PHE A 22 -2.04 3.98 0.58
N ARG A 23 -1.90 5.17 1.20
CA ARG A 23 -0.98 6.22 0.72
C ARG A 23 0.50 5.82 0.73
N VAL A 24 0.90 4.93 1.64
CA VAL A 24 2.30 4.49 1.78
C VAL A 24 2.56 3.26 0.91
N PHE A 25 1.58 2.34 0.85
CA PHE A 25 1.70 1.08 0.12
C PHE A 25 1.58 1.25 -1.39
N VAL A 26 0.69 2.14 -1.86
CA VAL A 26 0.44 2.32 -3.30
C VAL A 26 1.64 2.85 -4.09
N PRO A 27 2.39 3.88 -3.64
CA PRO A 27 3.57 4.33 -4.36
C PRO A 27 4.66 3.26 -4.43
N LEU A 28 4.86 2.52 -3.33
CA LEU A 28 5.89 1.47 -3.25
C LEU A 28 5.52 0.27 -4.12
N LEU A 29 4.26 -0.17 -4.09
CA LEU A 29 3.74 -1.21 -4.99
C LEU A 29 3.85 -0.78 -6.47
N ALA A 30 3.47 0.46 -6.78
CA ALA A 30 3.60 1.01 -8.13
C ALA A 30 5.07 1.04 -8.60
N MET A 31 6.00 1.43 -7.73
CA MET A 31 7.44 1.37 -8.01
C MET A 31 7.91 -0.07 -8.24
N SER A 32 7.53 -1.02 -7.40
CA SER A 32 7.88 -2.45 -7.56
C SER A 32 7.30 -3.06 -8.84
N VAL A 33 6.10 -2.66 -9.27
CA VAL A 33 5.50 -3.10 -10.54
C VAL A 33 6.19 -2.42 -11.73
N ALA A 34 6.45 -1.10 -11.67
CA ALA A 34 7.10 -0.35 -12.75
C ALA A 34 8.55 -0.83 -12.99
N SER A 35 9.24 -1.13 -11.91
CA SER A 35 10.51 -1.85 -11.83
C SER A 35 10.51 -3.15 -12.64
N ARG A 36 9.55 -4.04 -12.35
CA ARG A 36 9.42 -5.32 -13.06
C ARG A 36 8.98 -5.17 -14.51
N ALA A 37 8.17 -4.17 -14.79
CA ALA A 37 7.73 -3.86 -16.14
C ALA A 37 8.85 -3.27 -17.01
N GLY A 38 10.04 -3.02 -16.46
CA GLY A 38 11.19 -2.45 -17.18
C GLY A 38 11.02 -0.98 -17.53
N LEU A 39 10.06 -0.28 -16.91
CA LEU A 39 9.82 1.16 -17.11
C LEU A 39 10.80 2.03 -16.31
N MET A 40 11.46 1.47 -15.28
CA MET A 40 12.43 2.16 -14.44
C MET A 40 13.62 1.27 -14.08
N GLU A 41 14.83 1.71 -14.42
CA GLU A 41 16.08 1.14 -13.91
C GLU A 41 16.32 1.62 -12.47
N LEU A 42 16.17 0.70 -11.51
CA LEU A 42 16.48 0.95 -10.11
C LEU A 42 17.99 0.86 -9.92
N GLY A 43 18.61 1.88 -9.34
CA GLY A 43 20.02 1.80 -8.93
C GLY A 43 20.24 0.71 -7.86
N GLU A 44 21.49 0.26 -7.66
CA GLU A 44 21.85 -0.85 -6.74
C GLU A 44 21.16 -0.80 -5.36
N SER A 45 21.00 0.39 -4.77
CA SER A 45 20.35 0.56 -3.46
C SER A 45 18.83 0.35 -3.46
N TRP A 46 18.18 0.27 -4.62
CA TRP A 46 16.74 0.12 -4.80
C TRP A 46 16.36 -1.18 -5.51
N VAL A 47 17.35 -2.03 -5.86
CA VAL A 47 17.14 -3.37 -6.43
C VAL A 47 16.22 -4.22 -5.55
N TRP A 48 16.30 -4.06 -4.22
CA TRP A 48 15.43 -4.77 -3.28
C TRP A 48 13.93 -4.52 -3.58
N ILE A 49 13.54 -3.39 -4.15
CA ILE A 49 12.15 -3.07 -4.49
C ILE A 49 11.63 -3.89 -5.68
N SER A 50 12.52 -4.45 -6.51
CA SER A 50 12.18 -5.30 -7.65
C SER A 50 11.87 -6.76 -7.26
N GLU A 51 12.10 -7.09 -6.01
CA GLU A 51 12.07 -8.46 -5.52
C GLU A 51 10.65 -8.97 -5.25
N THR A 52 10.45 -10.28 -5.43
CA THR A 52 9.11 -10.88 -5.33
C THR A 52 8.51 -10.70 -3.92
N TRP A 53 9.34 -10.68 -2.88
CA TRP A 53 8.88 -10.48 -1.50
C TRP A 53 8.39 -9.06 -1.24
N VAL A 54 8.89 -8.05 -1.95
CA VAL A 54 8.45 -6.66 -1.79
C VAL A 54 7.08 -6.46 -2.39
N LEU A 55 6.82 -7.09 -3.54
CA LEU A 55 5.49 -7.11 -4.15
C LEU A 55 4.47 -7.78 -3.24
N ILE A 56 4.84 -8.89 -2.59
CA ILE A 56 3.96 -9.59 -1.63
C ILE A 56 3.77 -8.77 -0.35
N ALA A 57 4.80 -8.04 0.10
CA ALA A 57 4.71 -7.21 1.31
C ALA A 57 3.84 -5.97 1.11
N PHE A 58 3.75 -5.45 -0.12
CA PHE A 58 2.99 -4.23 -0.42
C PHE A 58 1.63 -4.48 -1.13
N ALA A 59 1.32 -5.71 -1.52
CA ALA A 59 0.03 -6.13 -2.10
C ALA A 59 -1.01 -6.46 -1.03
#